data_AF-A0A7N0V3A0-F1
#
_entry.id   AF-A0A7N0V3A0-F1
#
_cell.length_a   1.000
_cell.length_b   1.000
_cell.length_c   1.000
_cell.angle_alpha   90.00
_cell.angle_beta   90.00
_cell.angle_gamma   90.00
#
_symmetry.space_group_name_H-M   'P 1'
#
loop_
_entity.id
_entity.type
_entity.pdbx_description
1 polymer ?
#
loop_
_entity_poly.entity_id
_entity_poly.type
_entity_poly.pdbx_seq_one_letter_code
_entity_poly.pdbx_strand_id
1 'polypeptide(L)'
;MAEAAPNSDHQNTPTSSDFSATLLSKTKQNLIFRSKWAELNGAMGDLGTYIPIILALTLSRNLNLGTTLIFTGAYNIITGALYGVPMPVQPMKSIAAAAISSPDFGVPEIMAAGICTGGILLVLGVTGLMKLVYKLIPLSIVRGIQLAQGLNFAMTAVKYVRKEQNFAKSKSAGNRDWLGLDGLVLAIVCFCFIVVVNGAGEDVTSGRNEVDENRVGNENRRKTTSSRVVRVLTSLPSAFMIFVLGVILAFVRDPHVADHFKFGPSTFSVVHISKEAWKNGFIKGTIPQLPLSILNSVVAVCKLSYDLFPDKDCSATSVSITVGLMNLVGTWFGAMPC
;
A
#
# COMPACT_ATOMS: atom_id res chain seq x y z
N MET A 1 55.93 -37.22 28.61
CA MET A 1 56.71 -36.01 28.27
C MET A 1 56.38 -35.66 26.82
N ALA A 2 56.00 -34.39 26.58
CA ALA A 2 55.63 -33.76 25.30
C ALA A 2 54.31 -34.23 24.65
N GLU A 3 53.39 -33.39 24.17
CA GLU A 3 53.17 -31.95 24.28
C GLU A 3 51.73 -31.72 23.79
N ALA A 4 50.89 -31.03 24.57
CA ALA A 4 49.55 -30.66 24.14
C ALA A 4 49.63 -29.36 23.34
N ALA A 5 49.25 -29.38 22.06
CA ALA A 5 49.10 -28.20 21.23
C ALA A 5 47.70 -27.58 21.44
N PRO A 6 47.57 -26.29 21.80
CA PRO A 6 46.31 -25.59 21.75
C PRO A 6 46.23 -24.85 20.42
N ASN A 7 45.44 -25.35 19.46
CA ASN A 7 45.10 -24.55 18.28
C ASN A 7 43.78 -23.83 18.53
N SER A 8 43.95 -22.54 18.77
CA SER A 8 42.98 -21.47 18.90
C SER A 8 41.93 -21.46 17.79
N ASP A 9 40.66 -21.55 18.19
CA ASP A 9 39.52 -21.07 17.42
C ASP A 9 39.67 -19.56 17.20
N HIS A 10 40.27 -19.18 16.07
CA HIS A 10 40.19 -17.82 15.57
C HIS A 10 38.73 -17.54 15.16
N GLN A 11 37.98 -16.93 16.07
CA GLN A 11 36.75 -16.21 15.75
C GLN A 11 37.10 -15.09 14.76
N ASN A 12 36.95 -15.36 13.47
CA ASN A 12 37.03 -14.35 12.42
C ASN A 12 35.86 -13.38 12.59
N THR A 13 36.14 -12.20 13.13
CA THR A 13 35.26 -11.04 13.04
C THR A 13 35.10 -10.67 11.56
N PRO A 14 33.87 -10.61 11.02
CA PRO A 14 33.67 -10.33 9.60
C PRO A 14 34.19 -8.92 9.26
N THR A 15 35.04 -8.84 8.24
CA THR A 15 35.55 -7.56 7.74
C THR A 15 34.45 -6.81 6.97
N SER A 16 34.52 -5.48 6.90
CA SER A 16 33.51 -4.65 6.21
C SER A 16 33.35 -5.01 4.72
N SER A 17 34.41 -5.52 4.08
CA SER A 17 34.38 -6.04 2.71
C SER A 17 33.52 -7.29 2.56
N ASP A 18 33.53 -8.20 3.54
CA ASP A 18 32.74 -9.44 3.49
C ASP A 18 31.24 -9.17 3.65
N PHE A 19 30.89 -8.19 4.48
CA PHE A 19 29.50 -7.76 4.66
C PHE A 19 28.93 -7.14 3.37
N SER A 20 29.66 -6.22 2.73
CA SER A 20 29.24 -5.61 1.47
C SER A 20 29.14 -6.63 0.33
N ALA A 21 30.09 -7.56 0.23
CA ALA A 21 30.05 -8.63 -0.78
C ALA A 21 28.85 -9.57 -0.58
N THR A 22 28.53 -9.91 0.67
CA THR A 22 27.39 -10.76 1.04
C THR A 22 26.05 -10.05 0.78
N LEU A 23 25.96 -8.75 1.06
CA LEU A 23 24.78 -7.97 0.72
C LEU A 23 24.59 -7.83 -0.79
N LEU A 24 25.67 -7.64 -1.55
CA LEU A 24 25.61 -7.50 -3.01
C LEU A 24 25.16 -8.80 -3.68
N SER A 25 25.67 -9.95 -3.21
CA SER A 25 25.27 -11.26 -3.71
C SER A 25 23.82 -11.59 -3.35
N LYS A 26 23.40 -11.31 -2.11
CA LYS A 26 22.01 -11.46 -1.66
C LYS A 26 21.06 -10.58 -2.46
N THR A 27 21.42 -9.31 -2.70
CA THR A 27 20.63 -8.38 -3.51
C THR A 27 20.51 -8.86 -4.95
N LYS A 28 21.62 -9.32 -5.55
CA LYS A 28 21.62 -9.86 -6.91
C LYS A 28 20.73 -11.08 -7.04
N GLN A 29 20.72 -11.95 -6.04
CA GLN A 29 19.85 -13.13 -6.00
C GLN A 29 18.39 -12.78 -5.76
N ASN A 30 18.12 -11.73 -4.97
CA ASN A 30 16.78 -11.21 -4.69
C ASN A 30 16.12 -10.56 -5.91
N LEU A 31 16.90 -9.98 -6.83
CA LEU A 31 16.41 -9.31 -8.04
C LEU A 31 16.22 -10.23 -9.26
N ILE A 32 16.38 -11.55 -9.10
CA ILE A 32 16.18 -12.49 -10.20
C ILE A 32 14.69 -12.74 -10.42
N PHE A 33 14.15 -12.25 -11.54
CA PHE A 33 12.78 -12.50 -11.93
C PHE A 33 12.57 -13.95 -12.36
N ARG A 34 11.75 -14.71 -11.61
CA ARG A 34 11.35 -16.07 -12.03
C ARG A 34 10.37 -16.05 -13.21
N SER A 35 9.42 -15.09 -13.23
CA SER A 35 8.46 -14.92 -14.33
C SER A 35 8.06 -13.46 -14.51
N LYS A 36 8.43 -12.86 -15.65
CA LYS A 36 8.16 -11.43 -15.96
C LYS A 36 6.67 -11.07 -15.90
N TRP A 37 5.80 -11.97 -16.35
CA TRP A 37 4.36 -11.73 -16.41
C TRP A 37 3.66 -11.86 -15.05
N ALA A 38 4.12 -12.79 -14.21
CA ALA A 38 3.60 -12.94 -12.86
C ALA A 38 3.96 -11.72 -12.00
N GLU A 39 5.21 -11.26 -12.11
CA GLU A 39 5.71 -10.06 -11.42
C GLU A 39 4.97 -8.80 -11.88
N LEU A 40 4.72 -8.66 -13.18
CA LEU A 40 3.95 -7.54 -13.72
C LEU A 40 2.49 -7.56 -13.22
N ASN A 41 1.84 -8.72 -13.23
CA ASN A 41 0.47 -8.85 -12.72
C ASN A 41 0.39 -8.55 -11.20
N GLY A 42 1.36 -9.03 -10.41
CA GLY A 42 1.45 -8.72 -8.98
C GLY A 42 1.63 -7.23 -8.72
N ALA A 43 2.52 -6.57 -9.46
CA ALA A 43 2.72 -5.12 -9.38
C ALA A 43 1.45 -4.34 -9.80
N MET A 44 0.74 -4.78 -10.84
CA MET A 44 -0.52 -4.18 -11.25
C MET A 44 -1.62 -4.30 -10.17
N GLY A 45 -1.65 -5.41 -9.42
CA GLY A 45 -2.56 -5.60 -8.29
C GLY A 45 -2.37 -4.57 -7.19
N ASP A 46 -1.12 -4.34 -6.77
CA ASP A 46 -0.77 -3.34 -5.74
C ASP A 46 -1.15 -1.92 -6.18
N LEU A 47 -0.77 -1.56 -7.42
CA LEU A 47 -1.09 -0.27 -8.04
C LEU A 47 -2.59 0.01 -8.13
N GLY A 48 -3.40 -1.03 -8.33
CA GLY A 48 -4.84 -0.90 -8.51
C GLY A 48 -5.57 -0.32 -7.29
N THR A 49 -5.02 -0.50 -6.09
CA THR A 49 -5.52 0.16 -4.87
C THR A 49 -4.74 1.42 -4.50
N TYR A 50 -3.44 1.46 -4.84
CA TYR A 50 -2.56 2.57 -4.54
C TYR A 50 -2.99 3.86 -5.27
N ILE A 51 -3.16 3.78 -6.59
CA ILE A 51 -3.38 4.95 -7.45
C ILE A 51 -4.66 5.71 -7.07
N PRO A 52 -5.83 5.04 -6.92
CA PRO A 52 -7.06 5.73 -6.55
C PRO A 52 -6.96 6.45 -5.20
N ILE A 53 -6.29 5.85 -4.20
CA ILE A 53 -6.15 6.42 -2.87
C ILE A 53 -5.27 7.66 -2.89
N ILE A 54 -4.08 7.59 -3.52
CA ILE A 54 -3.16 8.72 -3.57
C ILE A 54 -3.78 9.88 -4.36
N LEU A 55 -4.45 9.61 -5.48
CA LEU A 55 -5.10 10.66 -6.25
C LEU A 55 -6.26 11.31 -5.49
N ALA A 56 -7.05 10.52 -4.74
CA ALA A 56 -8.07 11.08 -3.88
C ALA A 56 -7.47 12.03 -2.82
N LEU A 57 -6.31 11.71 -2.25
CA LEU A 57 -5.59 12.58 -1.31
C LEU A 57 -4.96 13.80 -1.98
N THR A 58 -4.40 13.65 -3.18
CA THR A 58 -3.87 14.78 -3.96
C THR A 58 -4.99 15.76 -4.29
N LEU A 59 -6.15 15.29 -4.72
CA LEU A 59 -7.29 16.14 -5.06
C LEU A 59 -7.93 16.76 -3.82
N SER A 60 -8.12 16.00 -2.74
CA SER A 60 -8.83 16.50 -1.55
C SER A 60 -7.95 17.29 -0.58
N ARG A 61 -6.64 17.01 -0.51
CA ARG A 61 -5.71 17.58 0.49
C ARG A 61 -4.49 18.25 -0.09
N ASN A 62 -4.39 18.37 -1.42
CA ASN A 62 -3.21 18.92 -2.10
C ASN A 62 -1.91 18.16 -1.72
N LEU A 63 -2.02 16.85 -1.48
CA LEU A 63 -0.84 16.00 -1.28
C LEU A 63 0.00 15.98 -2.57
N ASN A 64 1.31 16.15 -2.43
CA ASN A 64 2.21 16.10 -3.57
C ASN A 64 2.32 14.67 -4.13
N LEU A 65 1.71 14.46 -5.30
CA LEU A 65 1.72 13.18 -6.01
C LEU A 65 3.14 12.77 -6.42
N GLY A 66 3.93 13.70 -6.96
CA GLY A 66 5.28 13.42 -7.46
C GLY A 66 6.23 12.93 -6.37
N THR A 67 6.27 13.65 -5.24
CA THR A 67 7.09 13.25 -4.09
C THR A 67 6.67 11.89 -3.55
N THR A 68 5.37 11.67 -3.40
CA THR A 68 4.83 10.39 -2.92
C THR A 68 5.21 9.24 -3.85
N LEU A 69 5.04 9.39 -5.16
CA LEU A 69 5.41 8.36 -6.15
C LEU A 69 6.91 8.06 -6.16
N ILE A 70 7.76 9.08 -6.06
CA ILE A 70 9.23 8.90 -6.02
C ILE A 70 9.64 8.11 -4.77
N PHE A 71 9.16 8.51 -3.59
CA PHE A 71 9.48 7.81 -2.35
C PHE A 71 8.92 6.40 -2.32
N THR A 72 7.65 6.19 -2.69
CA THR A 72 7.07 4.84 -2.77
C THR A 72 7.82 3.97 -3.78
N GLY A 73 8.17 4.50 -4.95
CA GLY A 73 8.96 3.78 -5.96
C GLY A 73 10.33 3.36 -5.42
N ALA A 74 11.04 4.29 -4.76
CA ALA A 74 12.32 4.01 -4.11
C ALA A 74 12.17 2.94 -3.00
N TYR A 75 11.10 3.02 -2.20
CA TYR A 75 10.82 2.06 -1.14
C TYR A 75 10.54 0.66 -1.67
N ASN A 76 9.76 0.54 -2.74
CA ASN A 76 9.52 -0.75 -3.41
C ASN A 76 10.82 -1.35 -3.98
N ILE A 77 11.71 -0.54 -4.53
CA ILE A 77 13.03 -1.01 -4.99
C ILE A 77 13.88 -1.48 -3.81
N ILE A 78 13.93 -0.70 -2.73
CA ILE A 78 14.71 -1.01 -1.53
C ILE A 78 14.18 -2.29 -0.86
N THR A 79 12.87 -2.42 -0.64
CA THR A 79 12.30 -3.63 -0.02
C THR A 79 12.46 -4.86 -0.91
N GLY A 80 12.26 -4.72 -2.23
CA GLY A 80 12.52 -5.79 -3.19
C GLY A 80 13.99 -6.27 -3.14
N ALA A 81 14.95 -5.34 -3.06
CA ALA A 81 16.36 -5.65 -2.92
C ALA A 81 16.69 -6.32 -1.58
N LEU A 82 16.12 -5.83 -0.46
CA LEU A 82 16.40 -6.34 0.89
C LEU A 82 15.81 -7.73 1.15
N TYR A 83 14.54 -7.93 0.80
CA TYR A 83 13.80 -9.14 1.15
C TYR A 83 13.70 -10.16 0.02
N GLY A 84 13.81 -9.73 -1.24
CA GLY A 84 13.65 -10.62 -2.40
C GLY A 84 12.27 -11.25 -2.50
N VAL A 85 11.27 -10.58 -1.93
CA VAL A 85 9.84 -10.91 -2.03
C VAL A 85 9.05 -9.63 -2.35
N PRO A 86 7.91 -9.73 -3.04
CA PRO A 86 7.03 -8.59 -3.25
C PRO A 86 6.53 -8.06 -1.90
N MET A 87 7.02 -6.88 -1.51
CA MET A 87 6.62 -6.23 -0.26
C MET A 87 5.56 -5.16 -0.57
N PRO A 88 4.36 -5.23 0.03
CA PRO A 88 3.31 -4.26 -0.25
C PRO A 88 3.63 -2.92 0.45
N VAL A 89 4.13 -1.94 -0.31
CA VAL A 89 4.34 -0.55 0.16
C VAL A 89 3.10 0.28 -0.20
N GLN A 90 1.98 -0.04 0.46
CA GLN A 90 0.69 0.61 0.21
C GLN A 90 0.49 1.83 1.12
N PRO A 91 -0.26 2.85 0.68
CA PRO A 91 -0.61 3.98 1.53
C PRO A 91 -1.40 3.51 2.75
N MET A 92 -1.09 4.09 3.91
CA MET A 92 -1.75 3.78 5.16
C MET A 92 -3.25 4.09 5.11
N LYS A 93 -4.05 3.04 4.94
CA LYS A 93 -5.50 3.12 4.67
C LYS A 93 -6.28 3.90 5.73
N SER A 94 -5.94 3.77 7.02
CA SER A 94 -6.64 4.52 8.08
C SER A 94 -6.29 6.00 8.05
N ILE A 95 -5.03 6.35 7.81
CA ILE A 95 -4.60 7.75 7.71
C ILE A 95 -5.23 8.39 6.47
N ALA A 96 -5.25 7.69 5.34
CA ALA A 96 -5.91 8.14 4.12
C ALA A 96 -7.42 8.36 4.32
N ALA A 97 -8.11 7.42 4.99
CA ALA A 97 -9.53 7.54 5.30
C ALA A 97 -9.82 8.73 6.23
N ALA A 98 -9.00 8.92 7.27
CA ALA A 98 -9.12 10.06 8.18
C ALA A 98 -8.93 11.40 7.45
N ALA A 99 -7.90 11.49 6.60
CA ALA A 99 -7.64 12.67 5.78
C ALA A 99 -8.78 12.97 4.79
N ILE A 100 -9.30 11.96 4.08
CA ILE A 100 -10.37 12.19 3.11
C ILE A 100 -11.68 12.58 3.81
N SER A 101 -11.96 11.99 4.98
CA SER A 101 -13.21 12.23 5.71
C SER A 101 -13.24 13.50 6.56
N SER A 102 -12.10 13.99 7.05
CA SER A 102 -12.05 15.10 8.02
C SER A 102 -11.44 16.37 7.42
N PRO A 103 -12.20 17.47 7.26
CA PRO A 103 -11.70 18.74 6.71
C PRO A 103 -10.42 19.25 7.38
N ASP A 104 -10.31 19.08 8.70
CA ASP A 104 -9.20 19.58 9.52
C ASP A 104 -7.99 18.64 9.57
N PHE A 105 -7.97 17.57 8.76
CA PHE A 105 -6.87 16.62 8.70
C PHE A 105 -6.17 16.73 7.34
N GLY A 106 -5.15 17.60 7.28
CA GLY A 106 -4.41 17.93 6.08
C GLY A 106 -3.05 17.23 5.99
N VAL A 107 -2.19 17.73 5.10
CA VAL A 107 -0.83 17.19 4.91
C VAL A 107 0.00 17.19 6.20
N PRO A 108 0.04 18.26 7.03
CA PRO A 108 0.81 18.25 8.27
C PRO A 108 0.37 17.15 9.26
N GLU A 109 -0.93 16.89 9.39
CA GLU A 109 -1.47 15.83 10.25
C GLU A 109 -1.15 14.43 9.70
N ILE A 110 -1.23 14.25 8.38
CA ILE A 110 -0.83 12.99 7.71
C ILE A 110 0.65 12.71 7.98
N MET A 111 1.52 13.72 7.82
CA MET A 111 2.95 13.56 8.05
C MET A 111 3.25 13.27 9.51
N ALA A 112 2.63 13.99 10.44
CA ALA A 112 2.75 13.72 11.87
C ALA A 112 2.31 12.29 12.22
N ALA A 113 1.18 11.84 11.69
CA ALA A 113 0.67 10.49 11.90
C ALA A 113 1.65 9.42 11.38
N GLY A 114 2.23 9.66 10.20
CA GLY A 114 3.25 8.79 9.62
C GLY A 114 4.54 8.74 10.45
N ILE A 115 5.07 9.88 10.88
CA ILE A 115 6.27 9.95 11.74
C ILE A 115 6.03 9.20 13.06
N CYS A 116 4.90 9.47 13.72
CA CYS A 116 4.57 8.79 14.97
C CYS A 116 4.40 7.28 14.78
N THR A 117 3.68 6.86 13.74
CA THR A 117 3.49 5.44 13.43
C THR A 117 4.83 4.77 13.13
N GLY A 118 5.66 5.41 12.30
CA GLY A 118 6.99 4.93 11.94
C GLY A 118 7.93 4.82 13.13
N GLY A 119 7.95 5.84 14.00
CA GLY A 119 8.73 5.83 15.24
C GLY A 119 8.32 4.69 16.19
N ILE A 120 7.02 4.47 16.35
CA ILE A 120 6.50 3.38 17.20
C ILE A 120 6.86 2.02 16.61
N LEU A 121 6.67 1.82 15.29
CA LEU A 121 7.04 0.57 14.62
C LEU A 121 8.55 0.31 14.65
N LEU A 122 9.36 1.35 14.55
CA LEU A 122 10.81 1.26 14.67
C LEU A 122 11.21 0.81 16.08
N VAL A 123 10.67 1.46 17.12
CA VAL A 123 10.94 1.10 18.52
C VAL A 123 10.48 -0.32 18.82
N LEU A 124 9.26 -0.71 18.39
CA LEU A 124 8.74 -2.06 18.60
C LEU A 124 9.55 -3.12 17.84
N GLY A 125 10.04 -2.79 16.64
CA GLY A 125 10.93 -3.64 15.86
C GLY A 125 12.26 -3.85 16.57
N VAL A 126 12.97 -2.76 16.90
CA VAL A 126 14.29 -2.81 17.57
C VAL A 126 14.22 -3.52 18.92
N THR A 127 13.16 -3.30 19.69
CA THR A 127 12.99 -3.93 21.01
C THR A 127 12.48 -5.38 20.94
N GLY A 128 12.09 -5.87 19.76
CA GLY A 128 11.49 -7.20 19.59
C GLY A 128 10.11 -7.35 20.24
N LEU A 129 9.49 -6.24 20.67
CA LEU A 129 8.25 -6.22 21.46
C LEU A 129 6.99 -6.43 20.59
N MET A 130 7.15 -6.59 19.28
CA MET A 130 6.08 -6.89 18.33
C MET A 130 5.21 -8.09 18.76
N LYS A 131 5.82 -9.13 19.34
CA LYS A 131 5.10 -10.31 19.85
C LYS A 131 4.13 -9.98 20.99
N LEU A 132 4.50 -9.04 21.87
CA LEU A 132 3.66 -8.60 22.97
C LEU A 132 2.47 -7.80 22.46
N VAL A 133 2.71 -6.87 21.52
CA VAL A 133 1.66 -6.02 20.97
C VAL A 133 0.62 -6.84 20.20
N TYR A 134 1.06 -7.86 19.44
CA TYR A 134 0.15 -8.81 18.81
C TYR A 134 -0.75 -9.54 19.82
N LYS A 135 -0.19 -9.98 20.97
CA LYS A 135 -0.97 -10.64 22.02
C LYS A 135 -1.94 -9.68 22.72
N LEU A 136 -1.60 -8.39 22.77
CA LEU A 136 -2.37 -7.36 23.47
C LEU A 136 -3.54 -6.82 22.62
N ILE A 137 -3.40 -6.77 21.30
CA ILE A 137 -4.42 -6.20 20.40
C ILE A 137 -5.34 -7.31 19.86
N PRO A 138 -6.57 -7.48 20.40
CA PRO A 138 -7.53 -8.43 19.86
C PRO A 138 -8.02 -8.02 18.46
N LEU A 139 -8.25 -9.01 17.59
CA LEU A 139 -8.78 -8.82 16.23
C LEU A 139 -10.12 -8.06 16.21
N SER A 140 -10.93 -8.15 17.28
CA SER A 140 -12.19 -7.42 17.41
C SER A 140 -11.99 -5.90 17.40
N ILE A 141 -10.93 -5.38 18.03
CA ILE A 141 -10.61 -3.95 18.01
C ILE A 141 -10.23 -3.51 16.59
N VAL A 142 -9.43 -4.32 15.91
CA VAL A 142 -8.95 -4.04 14.56
C VAL A 142 -10.11 -3.98 13.58
N ARG A 143 -11.03 -4.96 13.64
CA ARG A 143 -12.27 -4.97 12.84
C ARG A 143 -13.15 -3.76 13.14
N GLY A 144 -13.26 -3.37 14.41
CA GLY A 144 -14.00 -2.17 14.81
C GLY A 144 -13.42 -0.89 14.21
N ILE A 145 -12.09 -0.72 14.27
CA ILE A 145 -11.39 0.42 13.66
C ILE A 145 -11.56 0.42 12.14
N GLN A 146 -11.37 -0.73 11.50
CA GLN A 146 -11.54 -0.89 10.05
C GLN A 146 -12.97 -0.56 9.60
N LEU A 147 -13.98 -1.01 10.34
CA LEU A 147 -15.39 -0.69 10.07
C LEU A 147 -15.65 0.81 10.23
N ALA A 148 -15.17 1.43 11.31
CA ALA A 148 -15.38 2.86 11.57
C ALA A 148 -14.74 3.72 10.48
N GLN A 149 -13.50 3.40 10.08
CA GLN A 149 -12.78 4.14 9.03
C GLN A 149 -13.38 3.91 7.65
N GLY A 150 -13.77 2.66 7.35
CA GLY A 150 -14.49 2.31 6.12
C GLY A 150 -15.82 3.04 6.00
N LEU A 151 -16.59 3.12 7.10
CA LEU A 151 -17.86 3.84 7.14
C LEU A 151 -17.67 5.36 6.96
N ASN A 152 -16.68 5.96 7.62
CA ASN A 152 -16.35 7.39 7.44
C ASN A 152 -15.95 7.69 6.00
N PHE A 153 -15.14 6.82 5.40
CA PHE A 153 -14.74 6.94 4.00
C PHE A 153 -15.94 6.80 3.05
N ALA A 154 -16.83 5.82 3.30
CA ALA A 154 -18.05 5.62 2.52
C ALA A 154 -19.02 6.80 2.61
N MET A 155 -19.21 7.38 3.80
CA MET A 155 -20.03 8.58 3.98
C MET A 155 -19.50 9.76 3.17
N THR A 156 -18.18 9.93 3.11
CA THR A 156 -17.55 10.97 2.27
C THR A 156 -17.70 10.66 0.79
N ALA A 157 -17.53 9.41 0.37
CA ALA A 157 -17.75 9.00 -1.01
C ALA A 157 -19.19 9.29 -1.46
N VAL A 158 -20.20 9.01 -0.63
CA VAL A 158 -21.61 9.35 -0.92
C VAL A 158 -21.80 10.86 -1.06
N LYS A 159 -21.14 11.68 -0.22
CA LYS A 159 -21.18 13.14 -0.37
C LYS A 159 -20.55 13.59 -1.69
N TYR A 160 -19.43 13.00 -2.09
CA TYR A 160 -18.73 13.32 -3.34
C TYR A 160 -19.53 12.89 -4.58
N VAL A 161 -20.26 11.78 -4.51
CA VAL A 161 -21.13 11.32 -5.62
C VAL A 161 -22.38 12.18 -5.74
N ARG A 162 -22.99 12.60 -4.63
CA ARG A 162 -24.26 13.36 -4.67
C ARG A 162 -24.10 14.83 -4.98
N LYS A 163 -22.97 15.42 -4.60
CA LYS A 163 -22.76 16.86 -4.65
C LYS A 163 -21.51 17.17 -5.43
N GLU A 164 -21.60 18.14 -6.33
CA GLU A 164 -20.43 18.64 -7.04
C GLU A 164 -19.45 19.25 -6.03
N GLN A 165 -18.22 18.75 -5.98
CA GLN A 165 -17.21 19.20 -5.03
C GLN A 165 -16.21 20.10 -5.71
N ASN A 166 -16.06 21.31 -5.20
CA ASN A 166 -14.88 22.10 -5.47
C ASN A 166 -13.76 21.62 -4.56
N PHE A 167 -13.01 20.62 -5.01
CA PHE A 167 -11.85 20.06 -4.29
C PHE A 167 -10.86 21.16 -3.87
N ALA A 168 -10.60 22.13 -4.76
CA ALA A 168 -9.72 23.27 -4.50
C ALA A 168 -10.21 24.22 -3.39
N LYS A 169 -11.53 24.30 -3.14
CA LYS A 169 -12.13 25.16 -2.11
C LYS A 169 -12.68 24.38 -0.92
N SER A 170 -12.56 23.04 -0.92
CA SER A 170 -13.19 22.13 0.06
C SER A 170 -14.65 22.49 0.35
N LYS A 171 -15.40 22.89 -0.69
CA LYS A 171 -16.80 23.33 -0.58
C LYS A 171 -17.65 22.64 -1.65
N SER A 172 -18.87 22.32 -1.25
CA SER A 172 -19.88 21.76 -2.14
C SER A 172 -20.43 22.86 -3.06
N ALA A 173 -20.30 22.68 -4.38
CA ALA A 173 -20.71 23.63 -5.41
C ALA A 173 -22.20 23.56 -5.77
N GLY A 174 -22.88 22.47 -5.42
CA GLY A 174 -24.31 22.28 -5.70
C GLY A 174 -24.69 20.80 -5.69
N ASN A 175 -25.93 20.49 -6.10
CA ASN A 175 -26.31 19.12 -6.44
C ASN A 175 -25.71 18.75 -7.80
N ARG A 176 -25.22 17.53 -7.94
CA ARG A 176 -24.67 17.04 -9.20
C ARG A 176 -25.80 16.70 -10.18
N ASP A 177 -25.59 17.02 -11.45
CA ASP A 177 -26.54 16.71 -12.51
C ASP A 177 -26.72 15.19 -12.70
N TRP A 178 -27.91 14.79 -13.14
CA TRP A 178 -28.24 13.38 -13.35
C TRP A 178 -27.53 12.78 -14.55
N LEU A 179 -27.45 13.54 -15.66
CA LEU A 179 -26.89 13.11 -16.94
C LEU A 179 -25.63 13.92 -17.27
N GLY A 180 -24.62 13.26 -17.84
CA GLY A 180 -23.35 13.87 -18.22
C GLY A 180 -22.15 12.93 -18.02
N LEU A 181 -20.98 13.33 -18.53
CA LEU A 181 -19.73 12.56 -18.39
C LEU A 181 -19.22 12.48 -16.94
N ASP A 182 -19.77 13.30 -16.04
CA ASP A 182 -19.58 13.25 -14.57
C ASP A 182 -20.94 13.24 -13.84
N GLY A 183 -21.98 12.70 -14.49
CA GLY A 183 -23.34 12.67 -13.96
C GLY A 183 -23.57 11.59 -12.90
N LEU A 184 -24.63 11.74 -12.11
CA LEU A 184 -25.01 10.80 -11.06
C LEU A 184 -25.26 9.38 -11.60
N VAL A 185 -25.88 9.24 -12.78
CA VAL A 185 -26.19 7.94 -13.39
C VAL A 185 -24.91 7.15 -13.66
N LEU A 186 -23.88 7.79 -14.22
CA LEU A 186 -22.60 7.15 -14.48
C LEU A 186 -21.95 6.67 -13.17
N ALA A 187 -22.00 7.49 -12.11
CA ALA A 187 -21.46 7.11 -10.81
C ALA A 187 -22.18 5.90 -10.21
N ILE A 188 -23.52 5.82 -10.34
CA ILE A 188 -24.32 4.66 -9.91
C ILE A 188 -23.97 3.42 -10.72
N VAL A 189 -23.84 3.53 -12.05
CA VAL A 189 -23.46 2.40 -12.92
C VAL A 189 -22.07 1.88 -12.53
N CYS A 190 -21.09 2.76 -12.33
CA CYS A 190 -19.76 2.39 -11.87
C CYS A 190 -19.81 1.72 -10.48
N PHE A 191 -20.60 2.24 -9.54
CA PHE A 191 -20.77 1.63 -8.22
C PHE A 191 -21.40 0.24 -8.32
N CYS A 192 -22.48 0.08 -9.08
CA CYS A 192 -23.11 -1.22 -9.33
C CYS A 192 -22.14 -2.19 -9.99
N PHE A 193 -21.33 -1.74 -10.94
CA PHE A 193 -20.29 -2.58 -11.56
C PHE A 193 -19.26 -3.05 -10.52
N ILE A 194 -18.76 -2.18 -9.64
CA ILE A 194 -17.86 -2.58 -8.54
C ILE A 194 -18.53 -3.61 -7.65
N VAL A 195 -19.79 -3.37 -7.26
CA VAL A 195 -20.52 -4.26 -6.35
C VAL A 195 -20.84 -5.60 -7.03
N VAL A 196 -21.14 -5.65 -8.32
CA VAL A 196 -21.40 -6.92 -9.03
C VAL A 196 -20.10 -7.69 -9.24
N VAL A 197 -19.01 -7.00 -9.62
CA VAL A 197 -17.73 -7.65 -9.91
C VAL A 197 -16.99 -8.09 -8.65
N ASN A 198 -17.07 -7.33 -7.54
CA ASN A 198 -16.42 -7.70 -6.27
C ASN A 198 -17.37 -8.29 -5.22
N GLY A 199 -18.68 -8.03 -5.31
CA GLY A 199 -19.67 -8.48 -4.32
C GLY A 199 -20.12 -9.92 -4.51
N ALA A 200 -19.85 -10.53 -5.67
CA ALA A 200 -19.66 -11.98 -5.73
C ALA A 200 -18.31 -12.26 -5.06
N GLY A 201 -18.36 -12.41 -3.74
CA GLY A 201 -17.22 -12.30 -2.85
C GLY A 201 -15.94 -12.90 -3.41
N GLU A 202 -14.84 -12.15 -3.27
CA GLU A 202 -13.54 -12.79 -3.18
C GLU A 202 -13.65 -13.81 -2.05
N ASP A 203 -13.80 -15.07 -2.42
CA ASP A 203 -13.54 -16.17 -1.53
C ASP A 203 -12.25 -15.80 -0.79
N VAL A 204 -12.32 -15.80 0.54
CA VAL A 204 -11.16 -15.74 1.44
C VAL A 204 -10.39 -17.06 1.27
N THR A 205 -9.93 -17.30 0.04
CA THR A 205 -9.37 -18.53 -0.51
C THR A 205 -8.38 -18.19 -1.63
N SER A 206 -7.78 -16.99 -1.63
CA SER A 206 -6.47 -16.75 -2.28
C SER A 206 -5.31 -17.44 -1.51
N GLY A 207 -5.59 -18.57 -0.87
CA GLY A 207 -4.63 -19.39 -0.13
C GLY A 207 -4.98 -20.88 -0.08
N ARG A 208 -5.89 -21.39 -0.94
CA ARG A 208 -6.19 -22.83 -0.92
C ARG A 208 -6.41 -23.56 -2.26
N ASN A 209 -6.23 -22.92 -3.41
CA ASN A 209 -6.42 -23.59 -4.71
C ASN A 209 -5.14 -23.65 -5.57
N GLU A 210 -3.98 -23.91 -4.97
CA GLU A 210 -2.77 -24.38 -5.70
C GLU A 210 -2.15 -25.65 -5.07
N VAL A 211 -2.99 -26.49 -4.44
CA VAL A 211 -2.60 -27.85 -4.05
C VAL A 211 -3.63 -28.83 -4.60
N ASP A 212 -3.67 -28.96 -5.92
CA ASP A 212 -3.95 -30.24 -6.60
C ASP A 212 -3.86 -30.05 -8.12
N GLU A 213 -2.65 -29.93 -8.66
CA GLU A 213 -2.39 -30.17 -10.09
C GLU A 213 -1.31 -31.23 -10.29
N ASN A 214 -1.33 -32.27 -9.45
CA ASN A 214 -0.57 -33.50 -9.65
C ASN A 214 -1.41 -34.73 -9.29
N ARG A 215 -2.49 -34.96 -10.03
CA ARG A 215 -3.08 -36.30 -10.18
C ARG A 215 -3.77 -36.45 -11.55
N VAL A 216 -3.05 -37.15 -12.42
CA VAL A 216 -3.43 -37.88 -13.64
C VAL A 216 -4.94 -37.92 -13.95
N GLY A 217 -5.32 -37.47 -15.15
CA GLY A 217 -6.65 -37.69 -15.72
C GLY A 217 -6.80 -37.06 -17.10
N ASN A 218 -6.54 -37.85 -18.14
CA ASN A 218 -6.71 -37.53 -19.54
C ASN A 218 -8.19 -37.21 -19.86
N GLU A 219 -8.55 -35.97 -20.23
CA GLU A 219 -9.80 -35.71 -20.95
C GLU A 219 -9.79 -34.39 -21.75
N ASN A 220 -10.28 -34.48 -22.98
CA ASN A 220 -10.25 -33.50 -24.07
C ASN A 220 -10.76 -32.09 -23.69
N ARG A 221 -9.89 -31.07 -23.77
CA ARG A 221 -10.27 -29.65 -23.61
C ARG A 221 -10.46 -28.93 -24.95
N ARG A 222 -11.71 -28.82 -25.38
CA ARG A 222 -12.16 -27.94 -26.48
C ARG A 222 -11.85 -26.48 -26.11
N LYS A 223 -10.93 -25.84 -26.85
CA LYS A 223 -10.54 -24.42 -26.65
C LYS A 223 -11.58 -23.48 -27.24
N THR A 224 -12.29 -22.73 -26.40
CA THR A 224 -13.10 -21.57 -26.82
C THR A 224 -12.37 -20.28 -26.47
N THR A 225 -12.03 -19.50 -27.50
CA THR A 225 -11.22 -18.27 -27.49
C THR A 225 -11.76 -17.13 -26.60
N SER A 226 -13.03 -17.22 -26.15
CA SER A 226 -13.71 -16.24 -25.29
C SER A 226 -13.15 -16.17 -23.85
N SER A 227 -12.41 -17.18 -23.38
CA SER A 227 -11.97 -17.24 -21.98
C SER A 227 -10.80 -16.32 -21.62
N ARG A 228 -10.12 -15.70 -22.60
CA ARG A 228 -8.95 -14.83 -22.33
C ARG A 228 -9.37 -13.44 -21.86
N VAL A 229 -10.39 -12.84 -22.50
CA VAL A 229 -10.88 -11.50 -22.14
C VAL A 229 -11.51 -11.52 -20.76
N VAL A 230 -12.35 -12.54 -20.47
CA VAL A 230 -12.96 -12.71 -19.13
C VAL A 230 -11.88 -12.85 -18.05
N ARG A 231 -10.83 -13.65 -18.30
CA ARG A 231 -9.73 -13.85 -17.35
C ARG A 231 -8.88 -12.59 -17.12
N VAL A 232 -8.70 -11.75 -18.14
CA VAL A 232 -8.01 -10.46 -18.02
C VAL A 232 -8.89 -9.44 -17.28
N LEU A 233 -10.20 -9.41 -17.57
CA LEU A 233 -11.15 -8.53 -16.90
C LEU A 233 -11.33 -8.87 -15.42
N THR A 234 -11.25 -10.15 -15.04
CA THR A 234 -11.28 -10.61 -13.65
C THR A 234 -9.91 -10.55 -12.96
N SER A 235 -8.83 -10.33 -13.72
CA SER A 235 -7.46 -10.26 -13.19
C SER A 235 -7.06 -8.86 -12.74
N LEU A 236 -7.73 -7.81 -13.25
CA LEU A 236 -7.45 -6.43 -12.88
C LEU A 236 -8.40 -5.97 -11.78
N PRO A 237 -7.92 -5.31 -10.71
CA PRO A 237 -8.78 -4.73 -9.70
C PRO A 237 -9.85 -3.85 -10.36
N SER A 238 -11.13 -4.10 -10.11
CA SER A 238 -12.22 -3.37 -10.80
C SER A 238 -12.16 -1.86 -10.52
N ALA A 239 -11.64 -1.47 -9.35
CA ALA A 239 -11.37 -0.09 -8.98
C ALA A 239 -10.36 0.58 -9.93
N PHE A 240 -9.33 -0.16 -10.37
CA PHE A 240 -8.38 0.32 -11.38
C PHE A 240 -9.05 0.51 -12.74
N MET A 241 -9.91 -0.42 -13.16
CA MET A 241 -10.64 -0.27 -14.43
C MET A 241 -11.52 0.99 -14.45
N ILE A 242 -12.26 1.24 -13.36
CA ILE A 242 -13.07 2.46 -13.23
C ILE A 242 -12.20 3.70 -13.16
N PHE A 243 -11.06 3.63 -12.48
CA PHE A 243 -10.11 4.72 -12.45
C PHE A 243 -9.63 5.08 -13.86
N VAL A 244 -9.22 4.11 -14.67
CA VAL A 244 -8.81 4.32 -16.07
C VAL A 244 -9.95 4.90 -16.90
N LEU A 245 -11.17 4.38 -16.74
CA LEU A 245 -12.36 4.94 -17.39
C LEU A 245 -12.56 6.41 -17.00
N GLY A 246 -12.44 6.74 -15.71
CA GLY A 246 -12.55 8.11 -15.21
C GLY A 246 -11.50 9.04 -15.80
N VAL A 247 -10.25 8.58 -15.95
CA VAL A 247 -9.18 9.34 -16.61
C VAL A 247 -9.53 9.59 -18.08
N ILE A 248 -9.98 8.58 -18.82
CA ILE A 248 -10.40 8.73 -20.22
C ILE A 248 -11.52 9.76 -20.35
N LEU A 249 -12.54 9.68 -19.50
CA LEU A 249 -13.65 10.62 -19.51
C LEU A 249 -13.22 12.05 -19.14
N ALA A 250 -12.23 12.20 -18.25
CA ALA A 250 -11.66 13.50 -17.92
C ALA A 250 -10.98 14.15 -19.14
N PHE A 251 -10.16 13.40 -19.89
CA PHE A 251 -9.53 13.90 -21.13
C PHE A 251 -10.54 14.19 -22.25
N VAL A 252 -11.61 13.41 -22.35
CA VAL A 252 -12.69 13.67 -23.32
C VAL A 252 -13.46 14.94 -22.96
N ARG A 253 -13.66 15.21 -21.65
CA ARG A 253 -14.38 16.39 -21.17
C ARG A 253 -13.57 17.67 -21.35
N ASP A 254 -12.27 17.62 -21.09
CA ASP A 254 -11.37 18.77 -21.24
C ASP A 254 -9.98 18.32 -21.76
N PRO A 255 -9.75 18.41 -23.08
CA PRO A 255 -8.45 18.06 -23.67
C PRO A 255 -7.28 18.94 -23.18
N HIS A 256 -7.54 20.16 -22.68
CA HIS A 256 -6.51 21.07 -22.18
C HIS A 256 -5.97 20.66 -20.80
N VAL A 257 -6.53 19.64 -20.16
CA VAL A 257 -5.94 19.03 -18.94
C VAL A 257 -4.51 18.57 -19.18
N ALA A 258 -4.17 18.19 -20.41
CA ALA A 258 -2.81 17.85 -20.84
C ALA A 258 -1.81 19.00 -20.59
N ASP A 259 -2.23 20.25 -20.79
CA ASP A 259 -1.37 21.44 -20.73
C ASP A 259 -1.01 21.82 -19.27
N HIS A 260 -1.79 21.33 -18.31
CA HIS A 260 -1.55 21.52 -16.88
C HIS A 260 -0.61 20.47 -16.28
N PHE A 261 -0.22 19.43 -17.04
CA PHE A 261 0.76 18.46 -16.56
C PHE A 261 2.16 19.09 -16.57
N LYS A 262 2.63 19.47 -15.38
CA LYS A 262 4.04 19.77 -15.16
C LYS A 262 4.81 18.48 -15.02
N PHE A 263 5.51 18.09 -16.08
CA PHE A 263 6.47 17.00 -16.03
C PHE A 263 7.71 17.45 -15.24
N GLY A 264 7.99 16.78 -14.13
CA GLY A 264 9.19 17.05 -13.35
C GLY A 264 9.10 16.49 -11.93
N PRO A 265 10.23 16.14 -11.31
CA PRO A 265 10.24 15.84 -9.89
C PRO A 265 9.75 17.09 -9.15
N SER A 266 8.76 16.90 -8.29
CA SER A 266 8.29 17.97 -7.43
C SER A 266 9.42 18.44 -6.51
N THR A 267 9.51 19.75 -6.28
CA THR A 267 10.51 20.29 -5.35
C THR A 267 10.29 19.69 -3.97
N PHE A 268 11.32 19.05 -3.41
CA PHE A 268 11.26 18.54 -2.05
C PHE A 268 11.08 19.70 -1.07
N SER A 269 9.96 19.73 -0.36
CA SER A 269 9.71 20.66 0.73
C SER A 269 9.66 19.90 2.03
N VAL A 270 10.45 20.32 3.02
CA VAL A 270 10.29 19.81 4.38
C VAL A 270 8.97 20.33 4.92
N VAL A 271 8.09 19.41 5.34
CA VAL A 271 6.77 19.79 5.86
C VAL A 271 6.94 20.37 7.27
N HIS A 272 6.46 21.59 7.46
CA HIS A 272 6.40 22.21 8.78
C HIS A 272 5.19 21.69 9.55
N ILE A 273 5.42 21.01 10.68
CA ILE A 273 4.37 20.37 11.47
C ILE A 273 4.13 21.18 12.75
N SER A 274 2.93 21.74 12.88
CA SER A 274 2.51 22.47 14.09
C SER A 274 2.26 21.52 15.27
N LYS A 275 2.26 22.04 16.50
CA LYS A 275 1.93 21.24 17.70
C LYS A 275 0.52 20.63 17.64
N GLU A 276 -0.43 21.35 17.04
CA GLU A 276 -1.78 20.86 16.83
C GLU A 276 -1.82 19.74 15.81
N ALA A 277 -1.06 19.85 14.72
CA ALA A 277 -0.94 18.80 13.71
C ALA A 277 -0.32 17.53 14.30
N TRP A 278 0.67 17.65 15.21
CA TRP A 278 1.19 16.51 15.97
C TRP A 278 0.12 15.81 16.80
N LYS A 279 -0.66 16.57 17.56
CA LYS A 279 -1.73 16.02 18.40
C LYS A 279 -2.83 15.36 17.57
N ASN A 280 -3.31 16.05 16.54
CA ASN A 280 -4.37 15.56 15.67
C ASN A 280 -3.91 14.34 14.85
N GLY A 281 -2.71 14.40 14.29
CA GLY A 281 -2.07 13.29 13.58
C GLY A 281 -1.91 12.06 14.48
N PHE A 282 -1.47 12.26 15.73
CA PHE A 282 -1.36 11.16 16.70
C PHE A 282 -2.72 10.54 17.04
N ILE A 283 -3.71 11.35 17.43
CA ILE A 283 -5.00 10.86 17.94
C ILE A 283 -5.85 10.27 16.81
N LYS A 284 -5.97 10.99 15.68
CA LYS A 284 -6.89 10.62 14.59
C LYS A 284 -6.22 9.73 13.53
N GLY A 285 -4.90 9.76 13.43
CA GLY A 285 -4.12 8.99 12.46
C GLY A 285 -3.39 7.80 13.10
N THR A 286 -2.41 8.07 13.97
CA THR A 286 -1.50 7.06 14.53
C THR A 286 -2.25 5.99 15.33
N ILE A 287 -3.09 6.37 16.29
CA ILE A 287 -3.77 5.40 17.17
C ILE A 287 -4.62 4.41 16.35
N PRO A 288 -5.50 4.85 15.43
CA PRO A 288 -6.23 3.92 14.56
C PRO A 288 -5.32 3.10 13.64
N GLN A 289 -4.21 3.66 13.17
CA GLN A 289 -3.36 3.02 12.18
C GLN A 289 -2.44 1.95 12.77
N LEU A 290 -1.97 2.10 14.02
CA LEU A 290 -1.03 1.17 14.65
C LEU A 290 -1.48 -0.30 14.62
N PRO A 291 -2.72 -0.65 15.06
CA PRO A 291 -3.21 -2.03 14.97
C PRO A 291 -3.20 -2.58 13.53
N LEU A 292 -3.59 -1.74 12.57
CA LEU A 292 -3.65 -2.11 11.16
C LEU A 292 -2.25 -2.33 10.58
N SER A 293 -1.29 -1.44 10.83
CA SER A 293 0.08 -1.58 10.33
C SER A 293 0.77 -2.80 10.92
N ILE A 294 0.58 -3.07 12.22
CA ILE A 294 1.17 -4.25 12.87
C ILE A 294 0.61 -5.54 12.26
N LEU A 295 -0.71 -5.64 12.11
CA LEU A 295 -1.32 -6.87 11.60
C LEU A 295 -1.18 -7.02 10.09
N ASN A 296 -1.47 -5.97 9.32
CA ASN A 296 -1.50 -6.05 7.86
C ASN A 296 -0.11 -5.88 7.23
N SER A 297 0.70 -4.94 7.71
CA SER A 297 1.99 -4.59 7.08
C SER A 297 3.18 -5.34 7.68
N VAL A 298 3.04 -5.94 8.87
CA VAL A 298 4.11 -6.73 9.49
C VAL A 298 3.73 -8.20 9.59
N VAL A 299 2.72 -8.55 10.37
CA VAL A 299 2.41 -9.96 10.69
C VAL A 299 1.89 -10.72 9.46
N ALA A 300 0.90 -10.18 8.76
CA ALA A 300 0.34 -10.81 7.57
C ALA A 300 1.38 -10.93 6.46
N VAL A 301 2.20 -9.89 6.27
CA VAL A 301 3.30 -9.92 5.29
C VAL A 301 4.30 -11.01 5.65
N CYS A 302 4.78 -11.09 6.90
CA CYS A 302 5.75 -12.12 7.28
C CYS A 302 5.16 -13.53 7.14
N LYS A 303 3.90 -13.73 7.53
CA LYS A 303 3.22 -15.02 7.39
C LYS A 303 3.06 -15.40 5.92
N LEU A 304 2.61 -14.47 5.08
CA LEU A 304 2.43 -14.70 3.65
C LEU A 304 3.78 -14.92 2.95
N SER A 305 4.81 -14.17 3.32
CA SER A 305 6.18 -14.39 2.82
C SER A 305 6.69 -15.77 3.19
N TYR A 306 6.44 -16.27 4.41
CA TYR A 306 6.83 -17.62 4.80
C TYR A 306 6.07 -18.69 4.00
N ASP A 307 4.76 -18.48 3.78
CA ASP A 307 3.91 -19.42 3.06
C ASP A 307 4.23 -19.47 1.55
N LEU A 308 4.55 -18.32 0.92
CA LEU A 308 4.83 -18.21 -0.52
C LEU A 308 6.32 -18.34 -0.89
N PHE A 309 7.22 -17.93 0.01
CA PHE A 309 8.66 -17.85 -0.22
C PHE A 309 9.41 -18.44 0.98
N PRO A 310 9.30 -19.76 1.24
CA PRO A 310 9.89 -20.40 2.43
C PRO A 310 11.42 -20.27 2.51
N ASP A 311 12.08 -20.07 1.36
CA ASP A 311 13.54 -19.88 1.25
C ASP A 311 14.00 -18.44 1.56
N LYS A 312 13.10 -17.52 1.92
CA LYS A 312 13.39 -16.10 2.15
C LYS A 312 13.15 -15.70 3.61
N ASP A 313 14.15 -15.06 4.22
CA ASP A 313 14.06 -14.54 5.58
C ASP A 313 13.29 -13.20 5.63
N CYS A 314 12.01 -13.26 5.98
CA CYS A 314 11.16 -12.10 6.21
C CYS A 314 10.63 -12.11 7.66
N SER A 315 11.38 -11.51 8.59
CA SER A 315 11.01 -11.48 10.01
C SER A 315 10.20 -10.24 10.37
N ALA A 316 9.26 -10.38 11.31
CA ALA A 316 8.42 -9.28 11.79
C ALA A 316 9.24 -8.09 12.29
N THR A 317 10.37 -8.35 12.95
CA THR A 317 11.30 -7.31 13.41
C THR A 317 11.90 -6.53 12.24
N SER A 318 12.45 -7.22 11.23
CA SER A 318 13.08 -6.57 10.08
C SER A 318 12.07 -5.72 9.31
N VAL A 319 10.89 -6.30 9.04
CA VAL A 319 9.82 -5.60 8.32
C VAL A 319 9.34 -4.38 9.11
N SER A 320 9.13 -4.51 10.42
CA SER A 320 8.72 -3.38 11.28
C SER A 320 9.76 -2.25 11.29
N ILE A 321 11.05 -2.58 11.37
CA ILE A 321 12.14 -1.59 11.30
C ILE A 321 12.12 -0.89 9.94
N THR A 322 11.97 -1.64 8.85
CA THR A 322 11.98 -1.09 7.49
C THR A 322 10.80 -0.16 7.26
N VAL A 323 9.59 -0.60 7.59
CA VAL A 323 8.37 0.22 7.51
C VAL A 323 8.49 1.44 8.43
N GLY A 324 9.06 1.27 9.61
CA GLY A 324 9.35 2.36 10.56
C GLY A 324 10.26 3.43 9.96
N LEU A 325 11.38 3.02 9.37
CA LEU A 325 12.35 3.91 8.72
C LEU A 325 11.77 4.59 7.48
N MET A 326 11.03 3.87 6.64
CA MET A 326 10.39 4.41 5.43
C MET A 326 9.41 5.54 5.79
N ASN A 327 8.60 5.32 6.81
CA ASN A 327 7.72 6.37 7.31
C ASN A 327 8.51 7.51 7.91
N LEU A 328 9.51 7.24 8.76
CA LEU A 328 10.31 8.29 9.37
C LEU A 328 11.04 9.17 8.36
N VAL A 329 11.52 8.62 7.24
CA VAL A 329 12.23 9.39 6.22
C VAL A 329 11.25 10.12 5.31
N GLY A 330 10.29 9.41 4.72
CA GLY A 330 9.48 9.93 3.60
C GLY A 330 8.53 11.05 4.03
N THR A 331 7.99 10.95 5.24
CA THR A 331 6.96 11.89 5.70
C THR A 331 7.51 13.27 6.03
N TRP A 332 8.79 13.40 6.35
CA TRP A 332 9.42 14.73 6.49
C TRP A 332 9.41 15.50 5.17
N PHE A 333 9.49 14.79 4.05
CA PHE A 333 9.48 15.37 2.71
C PHE A 333 8.06 15.46 2.11
N GLY A 334 7.02 15.10 2.88
CA GLY A 334 5.63 15.16 2.41
C GLY A 334 5.18 13.94 1.60
N ALA A 335 5.93 12.83 1.63
CA ALA A 335 5.48 11.58 1.03
C ALA A 335 4.38 10.92 1.88
N MET A 336 3.38 10.32 1.21
CA MET A 336 2.35 9.55 1.92
C MET A 336 2.98 8.43 2.76
N PRO A 337 2.59 8.27 4.04
CA PRO A 337 3.00 7.14 4.86
C PRO A 337 2.58 5.80 4.25
N CYS A 338 3.47 4.81 4.37
CA CYS A 338 3.34 3.46 3.82
C CYS A 338 3.48 2.38 4.89
#